data_AF-Q87GF2-F1
#
_entry.id   AF-Q87GF2-F1
#
_cell.length_a   1.000
_cell.length_b   1.000
_cell.length_c   1.000
_cell.angle_alpha   90.00
_cell.angle_beta   90.00
_cell.angle_gamma   90.00
#
_symmetry.space_group_name_H-M   'P 1'
#
loop_
_entity.id
_entity.type
_entity.pdbx_description
1 polymer ?
#
loop_
_entity_poly.entity_id
_entity_poly.type
_entity_poly.pdbx_seq_one_letter_code
_entity_poly.pdbx_strand_id
1 'polypeptide(L)'
;MDEALGKAKDFILNERADSTTNKEQEITDSLLDAIDTSENQLEDLKAWTVGGKAVIQPIVNLMYDDLIADTSNTNRTEDLMQLLVFDFLLNQDDWAPELTLTVYEEKYLGDITENFGSGLHAVYLDYNNHSPTKIVNWFLDQFIDKIQKNGNIPSDSVTFKIIQFFDDSKNKDNLRGLAQKYTESLSGINISNGNFNLENSLTKNEGNTHLSPTLKFFLLAQGAKEGLLSANDWVNFINADIE
;
A
#
# COMPACT_ATOMS: atom_id res chain seq x y z
N MET A 1 -30.07 63.30 12.97
CA MET A 1 -30.39 62.00 13.61
C MET A 1 -30.70 60.94 12.54
N ASP A 2 -31.39 61.30 11.45
CA ASP A 2 -31.68 60.37 10.33
C ASP A 2 -30.46 59.89 9.51
N GLU A 3 -29.43 60.72 9.33
CA GLU A 3 -28.26 60.34 8.53
C GLU A 3 -27.38 59.25 9.19
N ALA A 4 -27.37 59.21 10.53
CA ALA A 4 -26.66 58.18 11.29
C ALA A 4 -27.40 56.83 11.24
N LEU A 5 -28.74 56.85 11.16
CA LEU A 5 -29.56 55.65 11.06
C LEU A 5 -29.47 55.00 9.67
N GLY A 6 -29.36 55.81 8.61
CA GLY A 6 -29.14 55.32 7.24
C GLY A 6 -27.79 54.60 7.08
N LYS A 7 -26.71 55.20 7.57
CA LYS A 7 -25.36 54.61 7.50
C LYS A 7 -25.24 53.32 8.31
N ALA A 8 -25.93 53.22 9.45
CA ALA A 8 -25.96 51.99 10.25
C ALA A 8 -26.74 50.86 9.55
N LYS A 9 -27.81 51.20 8.82
CA LYS A 9 -28.62 50.22 8.08
C LYS A 9 -27.88 49.66 6.87
N ASP A 10 -27.18 50.53 6.14
CA ASP A 10 -26.37 50.14 4.99
C ASP A 10 -25.15 49.30 5.41
N PHE A 11 -24.52 49.62 6.54
CA PHE A 11 -23.43 48.82 7.12
C PHE A 11 -23.89 47.41 7.51
N ILE A 12 -25.04 47.29 8.19
CA ILE A 12 -25.61 45.99 8.60
C ILE A 12 -26.07 45.17 7.38
N LEU A 13 -26.57 45.80 6.32
CA LEU A 13 -26.96 45.11 5.10
C LEU A 13 -25.74 44.62 4.30
N ASN A 14 -24.64 45.38 4.27
CA ASN A 14 -23.40 44.96 3.63
C ASN A 14 -22.70 43.81 4.39
N GLU A 15 -22.61 43.88 5.73
CA GLU A 15 -22.04 42.77 6.52
C GLU A 15 -22.88 41.48 6.41
N ARG A 16 -24.21 41.61 6.29
CA ARG A 16 -25.09 40.46 6.06
C ARG A 16 -24.90 39.86 4.67
N ALA A 17 -24.72 40.68 3.63
CA ALA A 17 -24.47 40.20 2.27
C ALA A 17 -23.09 39.51 2.12
N ASP A 18 -22.04 40.05 2.74
CA ASP A 18 -20.71 39.42 2.75
C ASP A 18 -20.68 38.12 3.57
N SER A 19 -21.38 38.09 4.71
CA SER A 19 -21.44 36.87 5.55
C SER A 19 -22.38 35.78 5.00
N THR A 20 -23.40 36.12 4.22
CA THR A 20 -24.22 35.13 3.50
C THR A 20 -23.48 34.56 2.29
N THR A 21 -22.74 35.39 1.55
CA THR A 21 -21.95 34.93 0.39
C THR A 21 -20.84 33.97 0.84
N ASN A 22 -20.14 34.27 1.94
CA ASN A 22 -19.13 33.35 2.50
C ASN A 22 -19.73 32.02 2.96
N LYS A 23 -20.90 32.03 3.61
CA LYS A 23 -21.55 30.79 4.07
C LYS A 23 -22.12 29.97 2.91
N GLU A 24 -22.72 30.62 1.92
CA GLU A 24 -23.20 29.94 0.72
C GLU A 24 -22.04 29.36 -0.09
N GLN A 25 -20.89 30.03 -0.10
CA GLN A 25 -19.67 29.54 -0.74
C GLN A 25 -19.04 28.40 0.05
N GLU A 26 -18.93 28.49 1.38
CA GLU A 26 -18.49 27.37 2.24
C GLU A 26 -19.39 26.14 2.11
N ILE A 27 -20.71 26.34 1.99
CA ILE A 27 -21.67 25.26 1.73
C ILE A 27 -21.47 24.68 0.33
N THR A 28 -21.20 25.52 -0.68
CA THR A 28 -20.95 25.09 -2.05
C THR A 28 -19.64 24.33 -2.17
N ASP A 29 -18.58 24.78 -1.52
CA ASP A 29 -17.27 24.12 -1.46
C ASP A 29 -17.39 22.79 -0.69
N SER A 30 -18.12 22.76 0.43
CA SER A 30 -18.40 21.52 1.16
C SER A 30 -19.28 20.55 0.35
N LEU A 31 -20.17 21.05 -0.50
CA LEU A 31 -20.97 20.23 -1.42
C LEU A 31 -20.12 19.71 -2.57
N LEU A 32 -19.19 20.50 -3.10
CA LEU A 32 -18.22 20.07 -4.11
C LEU A 32 -17.29 19.01 -3.55
N ASP A 33 -16.72 19.22 -2.36
CA ASP A 33 -15.91 18.21 -1.67
C ASP A 33 -16.70 16.93 -1.40
N ALA A 34 -17.99 17.05 -1.02
CA ALA A 34 -18.87 15.90 -0.82
C ALA A 34 -19.23 15.20 -2.13
N ILE A 35 -19.34 15.93 -3.25
CA ILE A 35 -19.55 15.39 -4.59
C ILE A 35 -18.30 14.67 -5.06
N ASP A 36 -17.11 15.27 -4.95
CA ASP A 36 -15.83 14.66 -5.29
C ASP A 36 -15.59 13.40 -4.44
N THR A 37 -15.91 13.47 -3.14
CA THR A 37 -15.88 12.30 -2.24
C THR A 37 -16.88 11.23 -2.68
N SER A 38 -18.09 11.62 -3.07
CA SER A 38 -19.11 10.68 -3.54
C SER A 38 -18.79 10.09 -4.91
N GLU A 39 -18.12 10.83 -5.80
CA GLU A 39 -17.65 10.39 -7.11
C GLU A 39 -16.49 9.40 -6.97
N ASN A 40 -15.52 9.68 -6.08
CA ASN A 40 -14.46 8.73 -5.72
C ASN A 40 -15.07 7.45 -5.12
N GLN A 41 -16.02 7.56 -4.20
CA GLN A 41 -16.73 6.41 -3.64
C GLN A 41 -17.52 5.63 -4.71
N LEU A 42 -18.10 6.31 -5.70
CA LEU A 42 -18.83 5.68 -6.80
C LEU A 42 -17.89 4.98 -7.78
N GLU A 43 -16.71 5.55 -8.03
CA GLU A 43 -15.66 4.99 -8.87
C GLU A 43 -15.03 3.77 -8.21
N ASP A 44 -14.77 3.83 -6.90
CA ASP A 44 -14.41 2.68 -6.08
C ASP A 44 -15.49 1.60 -6.21
N LEU A 45 -16.76 1.90 -5.91
CA LEU A 45 -17.90 0.97 -6.05
C LEU A 45 -18.00 0.34 -7.45
N LYS A 46 -17.73 1.11 -8.50
CA LYS A 46 -17.77 0.65 -9.88
C LYS A 46 -16.59 -0.25 -10.22
N ALA A 47 -15.38 0.09 -9.73
CA ALA A 47 -14.23 -0.79 -9.80
C ALA A 47 -14.57 -2.15 -9.16
N TRP A 48 -15.07 -2.17 -7.93
CA TRP A 48 -15.45 -3.38 -7.20
C TRP A 48 -16.40 -4.32 -7.96
N THR A 49 -17.25 -3.78 -8.85
CA THR A 49 -18.19 -4.59 -9.65
C THR A 49 -17.64 -5.18 -10.96
N VAL A 50 -16.53 -4.64 -11.49
CA VAL A 50 -16.00 -5.02 -12.82
C VAL A 50 -14.77 -5.94 -12.71
N GLY A 51 -14.04 -5.89 -11.59
CA GLY A 51 -12.85 -6.72 -11.35
C GLY A 51 -11.60 -6.26 -12.12
N GLY A 52 -10.43 -6.77 -11.72
CA GLY A 52 -9.14 -6.48 -12.38
C GLY A 52 -8.44 -5.22 -11.86
N LYS A 53 -7.63 -4.58 -12.71
CA LYS A 53 -6.77 -3.41 -12.38
C LYS A 53 -7.50 -2.26 -11.70
N ALA A 54 -8.74 -2.00 -12.11
CA ALA A 54 -9.56 -0.94 -11.54
C ALA A 54 -9.84 -1.14 -10.03
N VAL A 55 -9.87 -2.39 -9.53
CA VAL A 55 -10.15 -2.71 -8.12
C VAL A 55 -8.88 -2.77 -7.29
N ILE A 56 -7.81 -3.30 -7.87
CA ILE A 56 -6.57 -3.53 -7.15
C ILE A 56 -5.86 -2.19 -6.90
N GLN A 57 -5.94 -1.22 -7.81
CA GLN A 57 -5.23 0.05 -7.66
C GLN A 57 -5.70 0.88 -6.45
N PRO A 58 -7.02 1.10 -6.19
CA PRO A 58 -7.46 1.76 -4.97
C PRO A 58 -7.04 1.04 -3.70
N ILE A 59 -7.06 -0.30 -3.70
CA ILE A 59 -6.62 -1.12 -2.56
C ILE A 59 -5.12 -0.91 -2.29
N VAL A 60 -4.30 -0.91 -3.35
CA VAL A 60 -2.86 -0.64 -3.25
C VAL A 60 -2.61 0.75 -2.64
N ASN A 61 -3.36 1.77 -3.08
CA ASN A 61 -3.25 3.12 -2.53
C ASN A 61 -3.62 3.18 -1.04
N LEU A 62 -4.74 2.55 -0.64
CA LEU A 62 -5.17 2.49 0.75
C LEU A 62 -4.13 1.78 1.63
N MET A 63 -3.60 0.64 1.18
CA MET A 63 -2.53 -0.08 1.89
C MET A 63 -1.26 0.76 2.03
N TYR A 64 -0.92 1.55 1.02
CA TYR A 64 0.23 2.44 1.08
C TYR A 64 0.04 3.53 2.15
N ASP A 65 -1.12 4.19 2.14
CA ASP A 65 -1.43 5.27 3.09
C ASP A 65 -1.46 4.75 4.54
N ASP A 66 -1.99 3.55 4.75
CA ASP A 66 -1.98 2.86 6.04
C ASP A 66 -0.54 2.53 6.50
N LEU A 67 0.23 1.87 5.64
CA LEU A 67 1.62 1.48 5.95
C LEU A 67 2.51 2.68 6.22
N ILE A 68 2.39 3.77 5.46
CA ILE A 68 3.26 4.94 5.66
C ILE A 68 2.91 5.70 6.95
N ALA A 69 1.63 5.69 7.34
CA ALA A 69 1.15 6.30 8.58
C ALA A 69 1.51 5.48 9.81
N ASP A 70 1.48 4.15 9.71
CA ASP A 70 1.87 3.26 10.80
C ASP A 70 3.39 3.21 10.97
N THR A 71 3.89 3.70 12.10
CA THR A 71 5.31 3.68 12.47
C THR A 71 5.64 2.59 13.49
N SER A 72 4.63 1.84 13.94
CA SER A 72 4.76 0.79 14.94
C SER A 72 5.08 -0.58 14.33
N ASN A 73 4.66 -0.84 13.09
CA ASN A 73 5.01 -2.06 12.37
C ASN A 73 6.52 -2.15 12.09
N THR A 74 7.20 -3.08 12.77
CA THR A 74 8.65 -3.30 12.64
C THR A 74 9.07 -3.93 11.31
N ASN A 75 8.13 -4.50 10.56
CA ASN A 75 8.34 -5.14 9.26
C ASN A 75 7.89 -4.26 8.09
N ARG A 76 7.47 -3.01 8.36
CA ARG A 76 6.92 -2.08 7.37
C ARG A 76 7.73 -1.99 6.07
N THR A 77 9.05 -2.05 6.14
CA THR A 77 9.90 -1.96 4.94
C THR A 77 9.78 -3.18 4.03
N GLU A 78 9.52 -4.39 4.55
CA GLU A 78 9.17 -5.56 3.74
C GLU A 78 7.78 -5.41 3.12
N ASP A 79 6.82 -4.92 3.89
CA ASP A 79 5.44 -4.70 3.41
C ASP A 79 5.41 -3.65 2.28
N LEU A 80 6.17 -2.55 2.42
CA LEU A 80 6.34 -1.55 1.37
C LEU A 80 7.07 -2.12 0.13
N MET A 81 8.10 -2.94 0.31
CA MET A 81 8.75 -3.63 -0.81
C MET A 81 7.74 -4.48 -1.60
N GLN A 82 6.92 -5.26 -0.89
CA GLN A 82 5.90 -6.11 -1.51
C GLN A 82 4.84 -5.27 -2.24
N LEU A 83 4.38 -4.18 -1.63
CA LEU A 83 3.40 -3.28 -2.24
C LEU A 83 3.93 -2.58 -3.51
N LEU A 84 5.21 -2.18 -3.51
CA LEU A 84 5.87 -1.64 -4.70
C LEU A 84 5.85 -2.65 -5.84
N VAL A 85 6.19 -3.91 -5.56
CA VAL A 85 6.18 -4.98 -6.58
C VAL A 85 4.78 -5.19 -7.14
N PHE A 86 3.74 -5.16 -6.31
CA PHE A 86 2.35 -5.27 -6.78
C PHE A 86 1.95 -4.11 -7.70
N ASP A 87 2.17 -2.87 -7.27
CA ASP A 87 1.81 -1.69 -8.05
C ASP A 87 2.55 -1.67 -9.39
N PHE A 88 3.84 -2.03 -9.37
CA PHE A 88 4.65 -2.11 -10.58
C PHE A 88 4.14 -3.19 -11.53
N LEU A 89 3.90 -4.42 -11.06
CA LEU A 89 3.43 -5.53 -11.89
C LEU A 89 2.03 -5.26 -12.47
N LEU A 90 1.16 -4.59 -11.71
CA LEU A 90 -0.19 -4.20 -12.17
C LEU A 90 -0.14 -3.19 -13.33
N ASN A 91 0.93 -2.41 -13.41
CA ASN A 91 1.09 -1.33 -14.36
C ASN A 91 2.27 -1.55 -15.33
N GLN A 92 2.92 -2.71 -15.31
CA GLN A 92 4.16 -2.96 -16.05
C GLN A 92 3.99 -2.75 -17.55
N ASP A 93 2.88 -3.23 -18.12
CA ASP A 93 2.58 -3.09 -19.55
C ASP A 93 2.49 -1.62 -19.99
N ASP A 94 2.06 -0.73 -19.10
CA ASP A 94 1.91 0.70 -19.38
C ASP A 94 3.22 1.46 -19.08
N TRP A 95 3.89 1.13 -17.98
CA TRP A 95 5.04 1.89 -17.50
C TRP A 95 6.36 1.42 -18.11
N ALA A 96 6.52 0.13 -18.35
CA ALA A 96 7.76 -0.47 -18.79
C ALA A 96 7.54 -1.63 -19.80
N PRO A 97 6.85 -1.39 -20.93
CA PRO A 97 6.49 -2.43 -21.91
C PRO A 97 7.71 -3.13 -22.54
N GLU A 98 8.87 -2.48 -22.57
CA GLU A 98 10.12 -3.04 -23.12
C GLU A 98 10.99 -3.70 -22.04
N LEU A 99 10.60 -3.62 -20.77
CA LEU A 99 11.36 -4.23 -19.68
C LEU A 99 11.34 -5.75 -19.80
N THR A 100 12.52 -6.32 -20.00
CA THR A 100 12.70 -7.77 -19.96
C THR A 100 13.27 -8.19 -18.61
N LEU A 101 12.58 -9.11 -17.94
CA LEU A 101 13.06 -9.80 -16.75
C LEU A 101 13.65 -11.15 -17.15
N THR A 102 14.73 -11.53 -16.48
CA THR A 102 15.23 -12.91 -16.55
C THR A 102 14.36 -13.81 -15.69
N VAL A 103 14.39 -15.13 -15.96
CA VAL A 103 13.66 -16.13 -15.15
C VAL A 103 13.98 -16.03 -13.64
N TYR A 104 15.21 -15.66 -13.27
CA TYR A 104 15.57 -15.46 -11.87
C TYR A 104 14.96 -14.18 -11.27
N GLU A 105 14.88 -13.11 -12.05
CA GLU A 105 14.26 -11.86 -11.61
C GLU A 105 12.75 -12.02 -11.46
N GLU A 106 12.09 -12.73 -12.39
CA GLU A 106 10.67 -13.11 -12.25
C GLU A 106 10.45 -13.97 -11.00
N LYS A 107 11.32 -14.95 -10.75
CA LYS A 107 11.28 -15.75 -9.52
C LYS A 107 11.42 -14.86 -8.29
N TYR A 108 12.33 -13.89 -8.28
CA TYR A 108 12.52 -13.00 -7.13
C TYR A 108 11.31 -12.12 -6.86
N LEU A 109 10.65 -11.60 -7.91
CA LEU A 109 9.39 -10.88 -7.73
C LEU A 109 8.30 -11.79 -7.16
N GLY A 110 8.20 -13.04 -7.64
CA GLY A 110 7.29 -14.04 -7.06
C GLY A 110 7.63 -14.39 -5.61
N ASP A 111 8.91 -14.59 -5.30
CA ASP A 111 9.36 -14.87 -3.94
C ASP A 111 8.98 -13.70 -3.01
N ILE A 112 9.17 -12.44 -3.44
CA ILE A 112 8.78 -11.22 -2.70
C ILE A 112 7.27 -11.19 -2.44
N THR A 113 6.44 -11.48 -3.43
CA THR A 113 4.99 -11.45 -3.25
C THR A 113 4.46 -12.63 -2.44
N GLU A 114 5.18 -13.75 -2.35
CA GLU A 114 4.69 -14.94 -1.65
C GLU A 114 5.26 -15.15 -0.24
N ASN A 115 6.53 -14.77 0.00
CA ASN A 115 7.29 -15.22 1.17
C ASN A 115 7.84 -14.08 2.05
N PHE A 116 7.61 -12.82 1.67
CA PHE A 116 8.06 -11.63 2.42
C PHE A 116 6.85 -10.84 2.92
N GLY A 117 7.11 -9.95 3.88
CA GLY A 117 6.07 -9.16 4.53
C GLY A 117 5.58 -9.82 5.80
N SER A 118 4.85 -9.02 6.58
CA SER A 118 4.34 -9.39 7.90
C SER A 118 3.52 -10.68 7.85
N GLY A 119 3.95 -11.70 8.58
CA GLY A 119 3.22 -12.96 8.72
C GLY A 119 3.40 -13.97 7.59
N LEU A 120 4.22 -13.68 6.56
CA LEU A 120 4.38 -14.53 5.37
C LEU A 120 5.71 -15.30 5.28
N HIS A 121 6.58 -15.19 6.27
CA HIS A 121 7.86 -15.91 6.19
C HIS A 121 7.59 -17.41 6.09
N ALA A 122 8.17 -18.07 5.08
CA ALA A 122 8.00 -19.49 4.79
C ALA A 122 9.30 -20.10 4.28
N VAL A 123 9.44 -21.41 4.40
CA VAL A 123 10.55 -22.14 3.75
C VAL A 123 10.16 -22.38 2.30
N TYR A 124 10.83 -21.70 1.36
CA TYR A 124 10.54 -21.80 -0.07
C TYR A 124 11.63 -22.55 -0.85
N LEU A 125 11.29 -22.97 -2.07
CA LEU A 125 12.19 -23.75 -2.91
C LEU A 125 13.46 -22.95 -3.25
N ASP A 126 14.61 -23.61 -3.09
CA ASP A 126 15.93 -23.09 -3.45
C ASP A 126 16.42 -21.88 -2.63
N TYR A 127 15.87 -21.66 -1.43
CA TYR A 127 16.28 -20.57 -0.53
C TYR A 127 17.78 -20.56 -0.20
N ASN A 128 18.47 -21.71 -0.31
CA ASN A 128 19.92 -21.80 -0.11
C ASN A 128 20.70 -21.07 -1.21
N ASN A 129 20.25 -21.15 -2.46
CA ASN A 129 20.87 -20.45 -3.58
C ASN A 129 20.29 -19.03 -3.74
N HIS A 130 19.03 -18.84 -3.37
CA HIS A 130 18.27 -17.61 -3.49
C HIS A 130 17.77 -17.14 -2.11
N SER A 131 18.69 -16.82 -1.21
CA SER A 131 18.32 -16.43 0.15
C SER A 131 17.59 -15.08 0.20
N PRO A 132 16.82 -14.81 1.28
CA PRO A 132 16.14 -13.54 1.44
C PRO A 132 17.08 -12.33 1.29
N THR A 133 18.29 -12.39 1.85
CA THR A 133 19.30 -11.33 1.67
C THR A 133 19.69 -11.11 0.21
N LYS A 134 19.84 -12.17 -0.59
CA LYS A 134 20.18 -12.04 -2.01
C LYS A 134 19.05 -11.36 -2.80
N ILE A 135 17.81 -11.77 -2.52
CA ILE A 135 16.61 -11.22 -3.16
C ILE A 135 16.47 -9.72 -2.82
N VAL A 136 16.56 -9.36 -1.54
CA VAL A 136 16.44 -7.97 -1.08
C VAL A 136 17.58 -7.08 -1.59
N ASN A 137 18.83 -7.58 -1.62
CA ASN A 137 19.92 -6.81 -2.20
C ASN A 137 19.73 -6.61 -3.70
N TRP A 138 19.30 -7.65 -4.44
CA TRP A 138 18.94 -7.48 -5.84
C TRP A 138 17.82 -6.44 -6.02
N PHE A 139 16.78 -6.48 -5.20
CA PHE A 139 15.68 -5.55 -5.26
C PHE A 139 16.16 -4.10 -5.10
N LEU A 140 16.88 -3.82 -4.00
CA LEU A 140 17.34 -2.48 -3.64
C LEU A 140 18.42 -1.94 -4.59
N ASP A 141 19.36 -2.79 -5.00
CA ASP A 141 20.57 -2.35 -5.71
C ASP A 141 20.45 -2.47 -7.22
N GLN A 142 19.52 -3.28 -7.74
CA GLN A 142 19.38 -3.54 -9.17
C GLN A 142 17.96 -3.29 -9.68
N PHE A 143 16.94 -3.89 -9.06
CA PHE A 143 15.57 -3.81 -9.59
C PHE A 143 15.02 -2.38 -9.60
N ILE A 144 15.15 -1.64 -8.48
CA ILE A 144 14.71 -0.24 -8.40
C ILE A 144 15.36 0.61 -9.50
N ASP A 145 16.69 0.52 -9.64
CA ASP A 145 17.43 1.26 -10.67
C ASP A 145 17.02 0.83 -12.09
N LYS A 146 16.77 -0.47 -12.29
CA LYS A 146 16.32 -1.02 -13.57
C LYS A 146 14.95 -0.46 -13.97
N ILE A 147 13.96 -0.43 -13.07
CA ILE A 147 12.62 0.08 -13.38
C ILE A 147 12.59 1.61 -13.51
N GLN A 148 13.44 2.33 -12.78
CA GLN A 148 13.57 3.79 -12.94
C GLN A 148 14.22 4.18 -14.28
N LYS A 149 15.18 3.40 -14.78
CA LYS A 149 15.87 3.68 -16.04
C LYS A 149 15.07 3.29 -17.27
N ASN A 150 14.30 2.20 -17.18
CA ASN A 150 13.63 1.61 -18.33
C ASN A 150 12.10 1.83 -18.31
N GLY A 151 11.56 2.41 -17.24
CA GLY A 151 10.14 2.68 -17.08
C GLY A 151 9.81 4.16 -17.04
N ASN A 152 8.59 4.49 -17.44
CA ASN A 152 7.96 5.80 -17.26
C ASN A 152 6.98 5.72 -16.07
N ILE A 153 7.53 5.56 -14.86
CA ILE A 153 6.74 5.40 -13.63
C ILE A 153 6.17 6.77 -13.22
N PRO A 154 4.83 6.93 -13.13
CA PRO A 154 4.21 8.19 -12.72
C PRO A 154 4.61 8.60 -11.30
N SER A 155 4.87 9.89 -11.07
CA SER A 155 5.34 10.40 -9.77
C SER A 155 4.33 10.27 -8.62
N ASP A 156 3.05 10.14 -8.96
CA ASP A 156 1.94 9.95 -8.03
C ASP A 156 1.63 8.48 -7.73
N SER A 157 2.25 7.53 -8.46
CA SER A 157 2.12 6.09 -8.21
C SER A 157 2.70 5.65 -6.86
N VAL A 158 2.20 4.55 -6.33
CA VAL A 158 2.73 3.95 -5.10
C VAL A 158 4.15 3.45 -5.32
N THR A 159 4.45 2.84 -6.48
CA THR A 159 5.81 2.44 -6.85
C THR A 159 6.78 3.62 -6.73
N PHE A 160 6.47 4.76 -7.32
CA PHE A 160 7.37 5.93 -7.27
C PHE A 160 7.57 6.44 -5.84
N LYS A 161 6.49 6.57 -5.07
CA LYS A 161 6.55 7.02 -3.67
C LYS A 161 7.38 6.09 -2.80
N ILE A 162 7.26 4.77 -2.98
CA ILE A 162 8.05 3.79 -2.23
C ILE A 162 9.53 3.79 -2.67
N ILE A 163 9.81 4.00 -3.97
CA ILE A 163 11.19 4.20 -4.42
C ILE A 163 11.83 5.39 -3.69
N GLN A 164 11.12 6.52 -3.61
CA GLN A 164 11.59 7.70 -2.87
C GLN A 164 11.77 7.41 -1.37
N PHE A 165 10.87 6.63 -0.77
CA PHE A 165 11.03 6.18 0.62
C PHE A 165 12.35 5.42 0.82
N PHE A 166 12.75 4.59 -0.15
CA PHE A 166 14.03 3.89 -0.10
C PHE A 166 15.24 4.74 -0.47
N ASP A 167 15.11 5.97 -0.95
CA ASP A 167 16.28 6.84 -1.16
C ASP A 167 17.01 7.16 0.17
N ASP A 168 16.32 7.09 1.31
CA ASP A 168 16.94 7.11 2.63
C ASP A 168 17.68 5.78 2.91
N SER A 169 18.99 5.85 3.11
CA SER A 169 19.81 4.68 3.40
C SER A 169 19.37 3.92 4.65
N LYS A 170 18.79 4.61 5.64
CA LYS A 170 18.27 3.94 6.86
C LYS A 170 17.13 2.98 6.54
N ASN A 171 16.28 3.34 5.59
CA ASN A 171 15.16 2.49 5.17
C ASN A 171 15.68 1.27 4.40
N LYS A 172 16.70 1.45 3.54
CA LYS A 172 17.40 0.33 2.89
C LYS A 172 18.05 -0.61 3.90
N ASP A 173 18.75 -0.04 4.88
CA ASP A 173 19.46 -0.81 5.91
C ASP A 173 18.49 -1.57 6.82
N ASN A 174 17.33 -0.99 7.13
CA ASN A 174 16.27 -1.69 7.86
C ASN A 174 15.77 -2.92 7.08
N LEU A 175 15.44 -2.75 5.79
CA LEU A 175 14.99 -3.86 4.95
C LEU A 175 16.05 -4.96 4.82
N ARG A 176 17.33 -4.58 4.61
CA ARG A 176 18.45 -5.53 4.61
C ARG A 176 18.58 -6.28 5.93
N GLY A 177 18.39 -5.59 7.06
CA GLY A 177 18.41 -6.18 8.39
C GLY A 177 17.32 -7.23 8.59
N LEU A 178 16.09 -6.96 8.12
CA LEU A 178 14.99 -7.94 8.14
C LEU A 178 15.34 -9.16 7.27
N ALA A 179 15.84 -8.94 6.05
CA ALA A 179 16.24 -10.00 5.14
C ALA A 179 17.38 -10.88 5.69
N GLN A 180 18.32 -10.29 6.43
CA GLN A 180 19.39 -11.01 7.11
C GLN A 180 18.82 -11.93 8.20
N LYS A 181 17.97 -11.41 9.09
CA LYS A 181 17.32 -12.23 10.13
C LYS A 181 16.52 -13.38 9.55
N TYR A 182 15.80 -13.12 8.45
CA TYR A 182 15.06 -14.16 7.74
C TYR A 182 16.01 -15.23 7.15
N THR A 183 17.09 -14.81 6.50
CA THR A 183 18.11 -15.73 5.98
C THR A 183 18.73 -16.59 7.09
N GLU A 184 19.06 -15.98 8.23
CA GLU A 184 19.59 -16.68 9.40
C GLU A 184 18.59 -17.72 9.93
N SER A 185 17.31 -17.35 10.02
CA SER A 185 16.22 -18.26 10.42
C SER A 185 16.10 -19.47 9.49
N LEU A 186 16.27 -19.28 8.17
CA LEU A 186 16.23 -20.35 7.17
C LEU A 186 17.50 -21.22 7.18
N SER A 187 18.67 -20.63 7.46
CA SER A 187 19.96 -21.32 7.44
C SER A 187 20.07 -22.45 8.47
N GLY A 188 19.28 -22.39 9.55
CA GLY A 188 19.18 -23.42 10.57
C GLY A 188 18.21 -24.57 10.24
N ILE A 189 17.47 -24.48 9.12
CA ILE A 189 16.40 -25.43 8.80
C ILE A 189 16.94 -26.61 8.01
N ASN A 190 16.65 -27.82 8.50
CA ASN A 190 16.84 -29.06 7.77
C ASN A 190 15.48 -29.62 7.36
N ILE A 191 15.14 -29.47 6.08
CA ILE A 191 13.82 -29.77 5.48
C ILE A 191 13.42 -31.28 5.61
N SER A 192 14.34 -32.15 6.04
CA SER A 192 14.08 -33.58 6.21
C SER A 192 13.21 -33.96 7.41
N ASN A 193 12.89 -33.04 8.34
CA ASN A 193 12.35 -33.39 9.67
C ASN A 193 10.99 -32.74 10.07
N GLY A 194 10.10 -32.39 9.15
CA GLY A 194 8.70 -32.02 9.47
C GLY A 194 8.38 -30.52 9.43
N ASN A 195 7.28 -30.10 10.07
CA ASN A 195 6.74 -28.73 10.03
C ASN A 195 7.64 -27.73 10.79
N PHE A 196 8.07 -26.66 10.12
CA PHE A 196 8.85 -25.57 10.70
C PHE A 196 8.00 -24.29 10.76
N ASN A 197 8.07 -23.58 11.88
CA ASN A 197 7.51 -22.24 12.04
C ASN A 197 8.66 -21.24 12.08
N LEU A 198 8.60 -20.17 11.29
CA LEU A 198 9.57 -19.08 11.34
C LEU A 198 9.04 -17.96 12.25
N GLU A 199 9.93 -17.16 12.82
CA GLU A 199 9.59 -16.11 13.82
C GLU A 199 8.61 -15.06 13.28
N ASN A 200 8.58 -14.83 11.97
CA ASN A 200 7.65 -13.89 11.32
C ASN A 200 6.63 -14.59 10.40
N SER A 201 6.42 -15.90 10.59
CA SER A 201 5.24 -16.58 10.05
C SER A 201 4.03 -16.25 10.92
N LEU A 202 2.83 -16.14 10.33
CA LEU A 202 1.59 -16.17 11.11
C LEU A 202 1.53 -17.50 11.88
N THR A 203 1.87 -17.44 13.17
CA THR A 203 1.64 -18.52 14.11
C THR A 203 0.60 -18.05 15.11
N LYS A 204 -0.25 -18.97 15.57
CA LYS A 204 -1.43 -18.68 16.41
C LYS A 204 -1.11 -18.03 17.77
N ASN A 205 0.16 -17.75 18.09
CA ASN A 205 0.65 -17.47 19.43
C ASN A 205 1.64 -16.29 19.57
N GLU A 206 1.90 -15.46 18.56
CA GLU A 206 2.80 -14.31 18.72
C GLU A 206 2.19 -13.01 18.22
N GLY A 207 2.44 -11.93 18.97
CA GLY A 207 1.79 -10.62 18.86
C GLY A 207 2.17 -9.79 17.63
N ASN A 208 2.35 -10.42 16.47
CA ASN A 208 2.35 -9.70 15.21
C ASN A 208 0.91 -9.71 14.67
N THR A 209 0.21 -8.62 14.95
CA THR A 209 -1.17 -8.38 14.51
C THR A 209 -1.20 -7.87 13.06
N HIS A 210 -0.05 -7.44 12.51
CA HIS A 210 0.04 -6.87 11.18
C HIS A 210 0.00 -7.94 10.08
N LEU A 211 -0.75 -7.65 9.03
CA LEU A 211 -0.87 -8.48 7.83
C LEU A 211 -0.13 -7.85 6.66
N SER A 212 0.68 -8.65 5.96
CA SER A 212 1.31 -8.23 4.72
C SER A 212 0.27 -7.86 3.64
N PRO A 213 0.62 -6.99 2.68
CA PRO A 213 -0.21 -6.69 1.52
C PRO A 213 -0.77 -7.94 0.82
N THR A 214 0.06 -8.97 0.62
CA THR A 214 -0.36 -10.24 0.01
C THR A 214 -1.45 -10.94 0.83
N LEU A 215 -1.27 -11.06 2.15
CA LEU A 215 -2.28 -11.70 3.00
C LEU A 215 -3.57 -10.91 3.02
N LYS A 216 -3.48 -9.57 3.08
CA LYS A 216 -4.63 -8.70 2.95
C LYS A 216 -5.34 -8.99 1.61
N PHE A 217 -4.64 -9.03 0.47
CA PHE A 217 -5.25 -9.41 -0.83
C PHE A 217 -5.94 -10.77 -0.83
N PHE A 218 -5.35 -11.81 -0.21
CA PHE A 218 -5.99 -13.13 -0.14
C PHE A 218 -7.28 -13.10 0.70
N LEU A 219 -7.26 -12.45 1.86
CA LEU A 219 -8.42 -12.37 2.74
C LEU A 219 -9.53 -11.52 2.13
N LEU A 220 -9.15 -10.42 1.49
CA LEU A 220 -10.00 -9.61 0.63
C LEU A 220 -10.65 -10.51 -0.44
N ALA A 221 -9.87 -11.17 -1.31
CA ALA A 221 -10.42 -12.04 -2.35
C ALA A 221 -11.38 -13.12 -1.82
N GLN A 222 -11.06 -13.74 -0.68
CA GLN A 222 -11.91 -14.73 -0.04
C GLN A 222 -13.21 -14.12 0.49
N GLY A 223 -13.15 -12.96 1.17
CA GLY A 223 -14.32 -12.26 1.70
C GLY A 223 -15.29 -11.79 0.62
N ALA A 224 -14.78 -11.36 -0.55
CA ALA A 224 -15.61 -11.05 -1.73
C ALA A 224 -16.28 -12.30 -2.28
N LYS A 225 -15.51 -13.38 -2.44
CA LYS A 225 -16.02 -14.65 -2.98
C LYS A 225 -17.12 -15.24 -2.11
N GLU A 226 -16.99 -15.14 -0.79
CA GLU A 226 -17.98 -15.67 0.16
C GLU A 226 -19.14 -14.71 0.41
N GLY A 227 -19.08 -13.47 -0.13
CA GLY A 227 -20.11 -12.45 0.08
C GLY A 227 -20.19 -11.96 1.53
N LEU A 228 -19.11 -12.08 2.28
CA LEU A 228 -19.05 -11.79 3.72
C LEU A 228 -18.71 -10.32 4.03
N LEU A 229 -18.19 -9.58 3.05
CA LEU A 229 -17.76 -8.19 3.21
C LEU A 229 -18.55 -7.27 2.28
N SER A 230 -19.26 -6.29 2.85
CA SER A 230 -19.86 -5.19 2.07
C SER A 230 -18.81 -4.12 1.77
N ALA A 231 -18.93 -3.33 0.69
CA ALA A 231 -17.97 -2.30 0.27
C ALA A 231 -17.40 -1.42 1.42
N ASN A 232 -18.22 -1.11 2.43
CA ASN A 232 -17.82 -0.32 3.60
C ASN A 232 -16.98 -1.09 4.64
N ASP A 233 -17.08 -2.42 4.68
CA ASP A 233 -16.30 -3.27 5.59
C ASP A 233 -14.86 -3.49 5.09
N TRP A 234 -14.61 -3.27 3.79
CA TRP A 234 -13.30 -3.47 3.15
C TRP A 234 -12.27 -2.45 3.58
N VAL A 235 -12.63 -1.17 3.69
CA VAL A 235 -11.71 -0.11 4.13
C VAL A 235 -11.27 -0.38 5.57
N ASN A 236 -12.22 -0.74 6.44
CA ASN A 236 -11.92 -1.11 7.82
C ASN A 236 -11.02 -2.35 7.87
N PHE A 237 -11.28 -3.36 7.03
CA PHE A 237 -10.45 -4.56 6.98
C PHE A 237 -9.02 -4.29 6.46
N ILE A 238 -8.88 -3.48 5.41
CA ILE A 238 -7.57 -3.12 4.83
C ILE A 238 -6.71 -2.41 5.86
N ASN A 239 -7.32 -1.56 6.68
CA ASN A 239 -6.63 -0.78 7.72
C ASN A 239 -6.59 -1.49 9.09
N ALA A 240 -7.13 -2.71 9.19
CA ALA A 240 -7.18 -3.45 10.45
C ALA A 240 -6.03 -4.46 10.57
N ASP A 241 -5.57 -4.61 11.80
CA ASP A 241 -4.73 -5.69 12.25
C ASP A 241 -5.57 -6.88 12.78
N ILE A 242 -4.99 -8.07 12.85
CA ILE A 242 -5.61 -9.25 13.48
C ILE A 242 -5.53 -9.12 15.00
N GLU A 243 -6.68 -9.12 15.69
CA GLU A 243 -6.77 -9.29 17.16
C GLU A 243 -6.52 -10.73 17.63
#